data_AF-A0A4Q8UEL0-F1
#
_entry.id   AF-A0A4Q8UEL0-F1
#
_cell.length_a   1.000
_cell.length_b   1.000
_cell.length_c   1.000
_cell.angle_alpha   90.00
_cell.angle_beta   90.00
_cell.angle_gamma   90.00
#
_symmetry.space_group_name_H-M   'P 1'
#
loop_
_entity.id
_entity.type
_entity.pdbx_description
1 polymer ?
#
loop_
_entity_poly.entity_id
_entity_poly.type
_entity_poly.pdbx_seq_one_letter_code
_entity_poly.pdbx_strand_id
1 'polypeptide(L)'
;MTGPFRLDIRMVLHDPGLQKVNTGSTSTPYVSVVMKDSSIEKTQSKLYQTGWTCSTPGTCTRWGQVTVDPAIFTTDGLKETRLRFFSDVKDPAANGTTSTARMTASLNFQYYVDLSPTRTVKDISRDPYLRGKGWYSAPGNDLAVGGYCEADLMTVPVPDTPISGTWSPAVKMVWHGDAGDPPVTAHEVRIDPDFHNNIPGTIIRQASGEYDAPIGIDTRQLTNGRHTLFLRAECNDQYGRNSTSSGVLIVKFDVDNGAGAGADTNAPSTPANLASTSRTVNTVALAWDASTDHVGVTGYRVYRNGTQIADQPGRTYTDSGLSPATAYTYTVRAYDAATNLSNPSTSLTVTTNAQTSGIQRQGMSTVVNTTSTTSHTITKPASAAAGQVCVASLALNGSTVSAAPTGWTQFAAITSISNPHLYGYYHVMGASEPASYTWTTAGSVASGGGISCYSGVNTTTPLDTTASVAASATAASTGSVAGVTTTTAGAMLVGAIAINSSNTTIVIAGPSGMAEVYDLGGKRTELDDGLQAAAGSSGSKSWTWSSGSAREWAGWLVALRAQ
;
A
#
# COMPACT_ATOMS: atom_id res chain seq x y z
N MET A 1 -5.77 9.00 -57.80
CA MET A 1 -6.52 9.83 -58.77
C MET A 1 -5.53 10.66 -59.58
N THR A 2 -5.79 10.93 -60.86
CA THR A 2 -4.95 11.77 -61.72
C THR A 2 -5.68 13.10 -62.03
N GLY A 3 -5.01 14.24 -61.85
CA GLY A 3 -5.60 15.58 -62.03
C GLY A 3 -6.35 16.13 -60.81
N PRO A 4 -7.08 17.25 -60.95
CA PRO A 4 -7.85 17.84 -59.87
C PRO A 4 -8.89 16.85 -59.32
N PHE A 5 -8.98 16.74 -58.00
CA PHE A 5 -9.96 15.88 -57.34
C PHE A 5 -10.93 16.71 -56.50
N ARG A 6 -12.12 16.18 -56.22
CA ARG A 6 -13.12 16.85 -55.40
C ARG A 6 -13.17 16.24 -54.01
N LEU A 7 -13.22 17.10 -53.01
CA LEU A 7 -13.43 16.76 -51.62
C LEU A 7 -14.82 17.25 -51.22
N ASP A 8 -15.71 16.31 -50.89
CA ASP A 8 -17.01 16.61 -50.29
C ASP A 8 -16.85 16.69 -48.77
N ILE A 9 -17.27 17.80 -48.19
CA ILE A 9 -17.07 18.12 -46.77
C ILE A 9 -18.44 18.36 -46.16
N ARG A 10 -18.80 17.55 -45.16
CA ARG A 10 -19.96 17.84 -44.31
C ARG A 10 -19.49 18.58 -43.07
N MET A 11 -20.03 19.77 -42.87
CA MET A 11 -19.78 20.60 -41.69
C MET A 11 -21.01 20.55 -40.79
N VAL A 12 -20.77 20.43 -39.48
CA VAL A 12 -21.81 20.42 -38.47
C VAL A 12 -21.45 21.46 -37.41
N LEU A 13 -22.34 22.43 -37.22
CA LEU A 13 -22.25 23.44 -36.18
C LEU A 13 -23.25 23.10 -35.09
N HIS A 14 -22.76 23.09 -33.86
CA HIS A 14 -23.40 22.49 -32.70
C HIS A 14 -23.98 23.53 -31.72
N ASP A 15 -23.78 24.83 -31.97
CA ASP A 15 -24.39 25.94 -31.23
C ASP A 15 -24.92 27.02 -32.21
N PRO A 16 -26.23 27.06 -32.49
CA PRO A 16 -26.82 28.08 -33.35
C PRO A 16 -26.99 29.44 -32.65
N GLY A 17 -26.82 29.52 -31.32
CA GLY A 17 -26.87 30.78 -30.56
C GLY A 17 -25.74 31.74 -30.94
N LEU A 18 -24.61 31.21 -31.39
CA LEU A 18 -23.51 31.97 -32.00
C LEU A 18 -23.90 32.71 -33.29
N GLN A 19 -25.03 32.35 -33.94
CA GLN A 19 -25.55 33.15 -35.06
C GLN A 19 -26.01 34.55 -34.61
N LYS A 20 -26.32 34.74 -33.32
CA LYS A 20 -26.86 36.00 -32.77
C LYS A 20 -25.79 36.97 -32.25
N VAL A 21 -24.53 36.55 -32.11
CA VAL A 21 -23.45 37.40 -31.54
C VAL A 21 -22.91 38.40 -32.58
N ASN A 22 -23.29 38.25 -33.85
CA ASN A 22 -22.75 39.08 -34.92
C ASN A 22 -23.57 40.35 -35.19
N THR A 23 -23.76 41.17 -34.16
CA THR A 23 -24.49 42.44 -34.28
C THR A 23 -23.58 43.68 -34.41
N GLY A 24 -22.29 43.54 -34.79
CA GLY A 24 -21.45 44.75 -34.89
C GLY A 24 -20.02 44.74 -35.43
N SER A 25 -19.40 43.62 -35.85
CA SER A 25 -18.04 43.65 -36.44
C SER A 25 -17.97 43.08 -37.87
N THR A 26 -16.97 43.51 -38.63
CA THR A 26 -16.84 43.41 -40.10
C THR A 26 -16.47 42.02 -40.65
N SER A 27 -16.46 40.94 -39.85
CA SER A 27 -16.01 39.62 -40.31
C SER A 27 -17.09 38.54 -40.16
N THR A 28 -17.69 38.14 -41.27
CA THR A 28 -18.67 37.04 -41.33
C THR A 28 -17.96 35.72 -41.02
N PRO A 29 -18.40 34.91 -40.03
CA PRO A 29 -17.77 33.62 -39.73
C PRO A 29 -17.76 32.70 -40.94
N TYR A 30 -16.68 31.95 -41.09
CA TYR A 30 -16.49 31.03 -42.20
C TYR A 30 -15.66 29.82 -41.82
N VAL A 31 -15.82 28.75 -42.60
CA VAL A 31 -14.82 27.68 -42.68
C VAL A 31 -13.93 27.94 -43.89
N SER A 32 -12.61 27.96 -43.72
CA SER A 32 -11.68 27.92 -44.84
C SER A 32 -11.10 26.53 -45.02
N VAL A 33 -10.90 26.16 -46.28
CA VAL A 33 -10.21 24.94 -46.67
C VAL A 33 -8.86 25.34 -47.23
N VAL A 34 -7.81 24.99 -46.51
CA VAL A 34 -6.44 25.40 -46.81
C VAL A 34 -5.62 24.16 -47.15
N MET A 35 -4.83 24.28 -48.21
CA MET A 35 -3.86 23.26 -48.58
C MET A 35 -2.46 23.72 -48.20
N LYS A 36 -1.68 22.82 -47.60
CA LYS A 36 -0.35 23.14 -47.10
C LYS A 36 0.68 22.05 -47.38
N ASP A 37 1.89 22.48 -47.69
CA ASP A 37 3.12 21.72 -47.51
C ASP A 37 4.22 22.57 -46.84
N SER A 38 5.48 22.12 -46.89
CA SER A 38 6.62 22.85 -46.34
C SER A 38 6.95 24.16 -47.06
N SER A 39 6.45 24.35 -48.28
CA SER A 39 6.77 25.47 -49.18
C SER A 39 5.57 26.39 -49.48
N ILE A 40 4.35 25.89 -49.34
CA ILE A 40 3.12 26.57 -49.76
C ILE A 40 2.03 26.41 -48.69
N GLU A 41 1.29 27.48 -48.43
CA GLU A 41 0.01 27.46 -47.71
C GLU A 41 -1.01 28.30 -48.50
N LYS A 42 -2.05 27.67 -49.06
CA LYS A 42 -3.02 28.32 -49.96
C LYS A 42 -4.46 27.98 -49.61
N THR A 43 -5.29 29.01 -49.43
CA THR A 43 -6.74 28.84 -49.26
C THR A 43 -7.38 28.47 -50.60
N GLN A 44 -8.06 27.33 -50.66
CA GLN A 44 -8.78 26.85 -51.84
C GLN A 44 -10.24 27.33 -51.85
N SER A 45 -10.87 27.42 -50.68
CA SER A 45 -12.28 27.82 -50.56
C SER A 45 -12.57 28.45 -49.20
N LYS A 46 -13.52 29.39 -49.17
CA LYS A 46 -14.15 29.91 -47.95
C LYS A 46 -15.65 29.66 -48.00
N LEU A 47 -16.19 29.05 -46.95
CA LEU A 47 -17.60 28.71 -46.80
C LEU A 47 -18.17 29.55 -45.66
N TYR A 48 -18.72 30.71 -46.02
CA TYR A 48 -19.34 31.67 -45.09
C TYR A 48 -20.66 31.15 -44.52
N GLN A 49 -21.14 31.70 -43.40
CA GLN A 49 -22.36 31.28 -42.69
C GLN A 49 -23.70 31.28 -43.48
N THR A 50 -23.73 31.63 -44.77
CA THR A 50 -24.91 31.44 -45.62
C THR A 50 -25.04 29.97 -46.07
N GLY A 51 -26.28 29.47 -46.24
CA GLY A 51 -26.54 28.13 -46.77
C GLY A 51 -26.43 26.97 -45.76
N TRP A 52 -26.52 27.26 -44.45
CA TRP A 52 -26.65 26.23 -43.42
C TRP A 52 -28.11 25.81 -43.26
N THR A 53 -28.34 24.50 -43.11
CA THR A 53 -29.65 23.94 -42.77
C THR A 53 -29.66 23.61 -41.28
N CYS A 54 -30.47 24.32 -40.51
CA CYS A 54 -30.53 24.18 -39.05
C CYS A 54 -31.82 23.48 -38.64
N SER A 55 -31.70 22.35 -37.94
CA SER A 55 -32.83 21.71 -37.26
C SER A 55 -32.96 22.27 -35.85
N THR A 56 -34.20 22.49 -35.40
CA THR A 56 -34.49 22.76 -33.99
C THR A 56 -34.57 21.41 -33.25
N PRO A 57 -33.81 21.17 -32.17
CA PRO A 57 -32.84 22.03 -31.50
C PRO A 57 -31.37 21.80 -31.93
N GLY A 58 -30.60 22.89 -31.99
CA GLY A 58 -29.17 22.88 -31.63
C GLY A 58 -28.13 22.50 -32.69
N THR A 59 -28.49 22.04 -33.89
CA THR A 59 -27.48 21.67 -34.90
C THR A 59 -27.79 22.22 -36.28
N CYS A 60 -26.78 22.85 -36.88
CA CYS A 60 -26.78 23.29 -38.27
C CYS A 60 -25.83 22.44 -39.08
N THR A 61 -26.24 22.04 -40.28
CA THR A 61 -25.38 21.27 -41.20
C THR A 61 -25.25 21.97 -42.53
N ARG A 62 -24.08 21.81 -43.16
CA ARG A 62 -23.83 22.27 -44.52
C ARG A 62 -22.87 21.33 -45.22
N TRP A 63 -23.19 20.98 -46.46
CA TRP A 63 -22.24 20.35 -47.37
C TRP A 63 -21.49 21.43 -48.16
N GLY A 64 -20.18 21.26 -48.27
CA GLY A 64 -19.31 22.04 -49.15
C GLY A 64 -18.51 21.10 -50.03
N GLN A 65 -18.13 21.57 -51.22
CA GLN A 65 -17.28 20.82 -52.13
C GLN A 65 -16.06 21.66 -52.47
N VAL A 66 -14.87 21.07 -52.35
CA VAL A 66 -13.61 21.73 -52.67
C VAL A 66 -12.90 20.96 -53.77
N THR A 67 -12.59 21.63 -54.86
CA THR A 67 -11.71 21.08 -55.88
C THR A 67 -10.26 21.33 -55.45
N VAL A 68 -9.50 20.24 -55.35
CA VAL A 68 -8.08 20.26 -55.04
C VAL A 68 -7.32 20.02 -56.32
N ASP A 69 -6.61 21.03 -56.80
CA ASP A 69 -5.68 20.87 -57.91
C ASP A 69 -4.29 20.57 -57.35
N PRO A 70 -3.73 19.35 -57.54
CA PRO A 70 -2.38 19.03 -57.07
C PRO A 70 -1.30 19.90 -57.73
N ALA A 71 -1.60 20.64 -58.81
CA ALA A 71 -0.69 21.60 -59.42
C ALA A 71 -0.25 22.75 -58.51
N ILE A 72 -0.97 23.00 -57.40
CA ILE A 72 -0.54 23.99 -56.40
C ILE A 72 0.76 23.58 -55.70
N PHE A 73 1.11 22.30 -55.71
CA PHE A 73 2.31 21.80 -55.05
C PHE A 73 3.44 21.68 -56.07
N THR A 74 4.64 22.04 -55.62
CA THR A 74 5.87 21.98 -56.43
C THR A 74 6.79 20.83 -56.03
N THR A 75 6.46 20.09 -54.98
CA THR A 75 7.24 18.95 -54.47
C THR A 75 6.37 17.72 -54.19
N ASP A 76 6.96 16.54 -54.32
CA ASP A 76 6.36 15.26 -53.90
C ASP A 76 6.23 15.19 -52.37
N GLY A 77 5.42 14.26 -51.87
CA GLY A 77 5.38 13.94 -50.45
C GLY A 77 4.06 14.28 -49.76
N LEU A 78 4.10 14.24 -48.42
CA LEU A 78 2.97 14.52 -47.54
C LEU A 78 2.47 15.95 -47.71
N LYS A 79 1.16 16.08 -47.90
CA LYS A 79 0.41 17.32 -48.00
C LYS A 79 -0.67 17.33 -46.92
N GLU A 80 -1.02 18.51 -46.44
CA GLU A 80 -2.01 18.69 -45.39
C GLU A 80 -3.20 19.50 -45.92
N THR A 81 -4.41 19.00 -45.66
CA THR A 81 -5.64 19.80 -45.73
C THR A 81 -5.98 20.29 -44.33
N ARG A 82 -6.27 21.58 -44.21
CA ARG A 82 -6.72 22.21 -42.96
C ARG A 82 -8.12 22.75 -43.16
N LEU A 83 -9.05 22.35 -42.31
CA LEU A 83 -10.38 22.93 -42.19
C LEU A 83 -10.38 23.88 -41.00
N ARG A 84 -10.31 25.18 -41.27
CA ARG A 84 -10.26 26.21 -40.22
C ARG A 84 -11.60 26.89 -40.07
N PHE A 85 -12.19 26.77 -38.88
CA PHE A 85 -13.37 27.52 -38.50
C PHE A 85 -12.97 28.80 -37.79
N PHE A 86 -13.55 29.92 -38.21
CA PHE A 86 -13.31 31.22 -37.63
C PHE A 86 -14.61 31.81 -37.12
N SER A 87 -14.63 32.23 -35.86
CA SER A 87 -15.74 32.98 -35.27
C SER A 87 -15.25 34.08 -34.36
N ASP A 88 -15.82 35.26 -34.49
CA ASP A 88 -15.68 36.30 -33.48
C ASP A 88 -16.56 35.92 -32.27
N VAL A 89 -15.99 35.98 -31.08
CA VAL A 89 -16.64 35.69 -29.80
C VAL A 89 -16.33 36.79 -28.79
N LYS A 90 -17.07 36.83 -27.68
CA LYS A 90 -16.70 37.69 -26.55
C LYS A 90 -15.33 37.23 -26.03
N ASP A 91 -14.41 38.18 -25.84
CA ASP A 91 -13.07 37.86 -25.36
C ASP A 91 -13.16 37.29 -23.91
N PRO A 92 -12.66 36.06 -23.67
CA PRO A 92 -12.69 35.46 -22.33
C PRO A 92 -11.89 36.24 -21.28
N ALA A 93 -10.84 36.97 -21.66
CA ALA A 93 -10.04 37.79 -20.73
C ALA A 93 -10.61 39.20 -20.51
N ALA A 94 -11.73 39.55 -21.16
CA ALA A 94 -12.29 40.89 -21.17
C ALA A 94 -12.75 41.44 -19.80
N ASN A 95 -12.79 40.64 -18.73
CA ASN A 95 -13.24 41.02 -17.38
C ASN A 95 -14.51 41.90 -17.36
N GLY A 96 -15.49 41.59 -18.22
CA GLY A 96 -16.76 42.32 -18.29
C GLY A 96 -16.83 43.48 -19.30
N THR A 97 -15.75 43.77 -20.03
CA THR A 97 -15.78 44.72 -21.16
C THR A 97 -16.43 44.11 -22.42
N THR A 98 -16.74 44.94 -23.42
CA THR A 98 -17.32 44.53 -24.71
C THR A 98 -16.26 44.07 -25.73
N SER A 99 -15.03 43.78 -25.31
CA SER A 99 -13.99 43.34 -26.24
C SER A 99 -14.34 41.99 -26.86
N THR A 100 -14.03 41.86 -28.14
CA THR A 100 -14.18 40.61 -28.90
C THR A 100 -12.80 39.98 -29.09
N ALA A 101 -12.78 38.66 -29.27
CA ALA A 101 -11.62 37.90 -29.71
C ALA A 101 -12.06 37.00 -30.86
N ARG A 102 -11.12 36.57 -31.69
CA ARG A 102 -11.42 35.63 -32.77
C ARG A 102 -10.97 34.23 -32.36
N MET A 103 -11.94 33.33 -32.17
CA MET A 103 -11.69 31.92 -31.93
C MET A 103 -11.43 31.24 -33.28
N THR A 104 -10.33 30.48 -33.34
CA THR A 104 -10.06 29.62 -34.49
C THR A 104 -9.93 28.19 -34.03
N ALA A 105 -10.63 27.28 -34.71
CA ALA A 105 -10.46 25.84 -34.57
C ALA A 105 -10.03 25.24 -35.91
N SER A 106 -9.13 24.28 -35.91
CA SER A 106 -8.61 23.64 -37.12
C SER A 106 -8.66 22.14 -36.99
N LEU A 107 -9.27 21.47 -37.97
CA LEU A 107 -9.11 20.04 -38.18
C LEU A 107 -8.14 19.82 -39.34
N ASN A 108 -7.09 19.07 -39.09
CA ASN A 108 -6.07 18.77 -40.08
C ASN A 108 -6.04 17.28 -40.41
N PHE A 109 -5.85 16.96 -41.68
CA PHE A 109 -5.58 15.60 -42.15
C PHE A 109 -4.59 15.63 -43.33
N GLN A 110 -3.90 14.51 -43.54
CA GLN A 110 -2.82 14.41 -44.51
C GLN A 110 -3.18 13.49 -45.67
N TYR A 111 -2.57 13.76 -46.83
CA TYR A 111 -2.64 12.94 -48.05
C TYR A 111 -1.27 12.98 -48.75
N TYR A 112 -0.95 11.98 -49.58
CA TYR A 112 0.32 11.94 -50.30
C TYR A 112 0.13 12.34 -51.76
N VAL A 113 0.97 13.25 -52.25
CA VAL A 113 0.99 13.68 -53.64
C VAL A 113 2.30 13.25 -54.29
N ASP A 114 2.20 12.54 -55.39
CA ASP A 114 3.29 12.21 -56.32
C ASP A 114 3.12 13.06 -57.59
N LEU A 115 4.10 13.91 -57.90
CA LEU A 115 4.14 14.81 -59.05
C LEU A 115 4.83 14.18 -60.27
N SER A 116 5.05 12.86 -60.29
CA SER A 116 5.41 12.11 -61.51
C SER A 116 4.45 12.45 -62.68
N PRO A 117 4.77 12.12 -63.95
CA PRO A 117 4.00 12.59 -65.11
C PRO A 117 2.48 12.30 -65.07
N THR A 118 2.05 11.37 -64.23
CA THR A 118 0.65 11.00 -64.03
C THR A 118 -0.05 11.75 -62.88
N ARG A 119 0.70 12.46 -62.03
CA ARG A 119 0.24 13.22 -60.85
C ARG A 119 -0.74 12.43 -59.98
N THR A 120 -0.25 11.38 -59.33
CA THR A 120 -1.11 10.51 -58.52
C THR A 120 -1.26 11.03 -57.09
N VAL A 121 -2.52 11.10 -56.64
CA VAL A 121 -2.86 11.32 -55.23
C VAL A 121 -3.18 9.98 -54.59
N LYS A 122 -2.41 9.62 -53.57
CA LYS A 122 -2.66 8.44 -52.72
C LYS A 122 -3.33 8.92 -51.43
N ASP A 123 -4.51 8.37 -51.17
CA ASP A 123 -5.17 8.55 -49.89
C ASP A 123 -4.37 7.83 -48.80
N ILE A 124 -3.86 8.61 -47.85
CA ILE A 124 -3.21 8.14 -46.63
C ILE A 124 -3.94 8.69 -45.39
N SER A 125 -5.18 9.16 -45.56
CA SER A 125 -6.05 9.62 -44.45
C SER A 125 -6.36 8.51 -43.44
N ARG A 126 -5.86 7.29 -43.68
CA ARG A 126 -5.95 6.10 -42.84
C ARG A 126 -4.71 5.78 -42.01
N ASP A 127 -3.58 6.46 -42.29
CA ASP A 127 -2.45 6.64 -41.36
C ASP A 127 -2.36 8.12 -40.93
N PRO A 128 -3.48 8.80 -40.59
CA PRO A 128 -3.46 10.24 -40.52
C PRO A 128 -2.81 10.67 -39.20
N TYR A 129 -1.90 11.63 -39.32
CA TYR A 129 -1.62 12.54 -38.23
C TYR A 129 -2.82 13.51 -38.13
N LEU A 130 -3.93 13.06 -37.51
CA LEU A 130 -5.12 13.88 -37.30
C LEU A 130 -4.87 14.85 -36.17
N ARG A 131 -5.25 16.11 -36.37
CA ARG A 131 -5.02 17.16 -35.38
C ARG A 131 -6.21 18.05 -35.21
N GLY A 132 -6.62 18.20 -33.96
CA GLY A 132 -7.53 19.22 -33.50
C GLY A 132 -6.75 20.36 -32.88
N LYS A 133 -6.70 21.52 -33.56
CA LYS A 133 -6.02 22.71 -33.05
C LYS A 133 -7.03 23.78 -32.67
N GLY A 134 -6.68 24.63 -31.72
CA GLY A 134 -7.43 25.86 -31.50
C GLY A 134 -6.69 26.91 -30.70
N TRP A 135 -7.10 28.16 -30.92
CA TRP A 135 -6.48 29.36 -30.36
C TRP A 135 -7.42 30.57 -30.42
N TYR A 136 -7.08 31.61 -29.66
CA TYR A 136 -7.69 32.95 -29.76
C TYR A 136 -6.71 33.95 -30.36
N SER A 137 -7.19 34.76 -31.29
CA SER A 137 -6.48 35.90 -31.85
C SER A 137 -7.22 37.21 -31.60
N ALA A 138 -6.55 38.35 -31.79
CA ALA A 138 -7.20 39.65 -31.74
C ALA A 138 -8.25 39.78 -32.87
N PRO A 139 -9.31 40.59 -32.70
CA PRO A 139 -10.29 40.85 -33.75
C PRO A 139 -9.64 41.23 -35.07
N GLY A 140 -10.09 40.62 -36.18
CA GLY A 140 -9.56 40.89 -37.52
C GLY A 140 -8.21 40.24 -37.85
N ASN A 141 -7.57 39.51 -36.93
CA ASN A 141 -6.37 38.73 -37.21
C ASN A 141 -6.70 37.22 -37.28
N ASP A 142 -6.31 36.56 -38.38
CA ASP A 142 -6.53 35.12 -38.60
C ASP A 142 -5.37 34.25 -38.05
N LEU A 143 -4.25 34.87 -37.65
CA LEU A 143 -3.06 34.19 -37.14
C LEU A 143 -3.07 34.14 -35.60
N ALA A 144 -2.55 33.04 -35.05
CA ALA A 144 -2.35 32.89 -33.62
C ALA A 144 -1.36 33.95 -33.10
N VAL A 145 -1.73 34.64 -32.03
CA VAL A 145 -0.85 35.56 -31.30
C VAL A 145 -0.59 34.91 -29.94
N GLY A 146 0.52 34.17 -29.80
CA GLY A 146 0.85 33.40 -28.58
C GLY A 146 0.58 31.89 -28.63
N GLY A 147 0.58 31.31 -29.83
CA GLY A 147 0.52 29.85 -30.01
C GLY A 147 -0.88 29.22 -30.03
N TYR A 148 -0.93 27.88 -30.00
CA TYR A 148 -2.18 27.10 -30.06
C TYR A 148 -2.06 25.76 -29.31
N CYS A 149 -3.19 25.26 -28.82
CA CYS A 149 -3.30 23.90 -28.29
C CYS A 149 -3.53 22.91 -29.43
N GLU A 150 -2.95 21.73 -29.31
CA GLU A 150 -3.05 20.66 -30.28
C GLU A 150 -3.39 19.34 -29.57
N ALA A 151 -4.45 18.69 -30.05
CA ALA A 151 -4.84 17.34 -29.70
C ALA A 151 -4.70 16.45 -30.93
N ASP A 152 -3.80 15.47 -30.84
CA ASP A 152 -3.37 14.65 -31.96
C ASP A 152 -3.63 13.17 -31.74
N LEU A 153 -3.91 12.50 -32.86
CA LEU A 153 -3.75 11.06 -33.01
C LEU A 153 -2.51 10.81 -33.88
N MET A 154 -1.45 10.29 -33.25
CA MET A 154 -0.08 10.24 -33.77
C MET A 154 0.27 8.96 -34.53
N THR A 155 -0.25 7.80 -34.10
CA THR A 155 0.03 6.49 -34.72
C THR A 155 -1.04 5.43 -34.47
N VAL A 156 -0.97 4.41 -35.35
CA VAL A 156 -1.81 3.22 -35.61
C VAL A 156 -3.05 3.58 -36.44
N PRO A 157 -3.34 2.88 -37.56
CA PRO A 157 -4.47 3.24 -38.39
C PRO A 157 -5.73 3.30 -37.54
N VAL A 158 -6.57 4.32 -37.77
CA VAL A 158 -7.95 4.26 -37.33
C VAL A 158 -8.52 3.00 -37.99
N PRO A 159 -8.86 1.95 -37.21
CA PRO A 159 -9.11 0.62 -37.77
C PRO A 159 -10.19 0.65 -38.84
N ASP A 160 -9.94 0.02 -39.99
CA ASP A 160 -10.87 -0.06 -41.12
C ASP A 160 -11.88 -1.21 -40.97
N THR A 161 -11.62 -2.08 -40.01
CA THR A 161 -12.48 -3.15 -39.55
C THR A 161 -12.80 -2.93 -38.07
N PRO A 162 -13.97 -3.39 -37.61
CA PRO A 162 -14.31 -3.27 -36.21
C PRO A 162 -13.25 -3.90 -35.30
N ILE A 163 -12.90 -3.21 -34.21
CA ILE A 163 -11.89 -3.67 -33.25
C ILE A 163 -12.49 -4.52 -32.14
N SER A 164 -11.68 -5.48 -31.67
CA SER A 164 -11.90 -6.25 -30.46
C SER A 164 -10.60 -6.40 -29.68
N GLY A 165 -10.68 -6.52 -28.36
CA GLY A 165 -9.52 -6.62 -27.47
C GLY A 165 -9.03 -5.26 -27.00
N THR A 166 -7.71 -5.03 -27.03
CA THR A 166 -7.12 -3.75 -26.61
C THR A 166 -6.60 -2.98 -27.82
N TRP A 167 -7.14 -1.78 -28.03
CA TRP A 167 -6.66 -0.82 -29.01
C TRP A 167 -5.83 0.27 -28.32
N SER A 168 -4.61 0.49 -28.77
CA SER A 168 -3.64 1.40 -28.12
C SER A 168 -3.19 2.53 -29.05
N PRO A 169 -4.07 3.49 -29.41
CA PRO A 169 -3.69 4.63 -30.23
C PRO A 169 -2.64 5.49 -29.51
N ALA A 170 -1.64 5.96 -30.26
CA ALA A 170 -0.75 7.00 -29.75
C ALA A 170 -1.42 8.36 -29.87
N VAL A 171 -1.49 9.09 -28.77
CA VAL A 171 -2.11 10.41 -28.74
C VAL A 171 -1.12 11.43 -28.18
N LYS A 172 -1.28 12.68 -28.61
CA LYS A 172 -0.43 13.77 -28.18
C LYS A 172 -1.25 15.03 -27.88
N MET A 173 -1.06 15.58 -26.68
CA MET A 173 -1.74 16.75 -26.15
C MET A 173 -0.66 17.77 -25.83
N VAL A 174 -0.46 18.74 -26.73
CA VAL A 174 0.68 19.65 -26.66
C VAL A 174 0.28 21.08 -26.96
N TRP A 175 1.16 21.99 -26.57
CA TRP A 175 1.04 23.39 -26.91
C TRP A 175 2.16 23.80 -27.87
N HIS A 176 1.84 24.70 -28.80
CA HIS A 176 2.76 25.22 -29.79
C HIS A 176 2.76 26.74 -29.79
N GLY A 177 3.76 27.37 -29.16
CA GLY A 177 4.04 28.81 -29.29
C GLY A 177 5.49 29.17 -28.93
N ASP A 178 5.72 30.42 -28.53
CA ASP A 178 7.07 30.97 -28.35
C ASP A 178 7.71 30.57 -27.00
N ALA A 179 9.04 30.68 -26.91
CA ALA A 179 9.76 30.33 -25.68
C ALA A 179 9.37 31.27 -24.52
N GLY A 180 8.62 30.75 -23.55
CA GLY A 180 8.22 31.46 -22.32
C GLY A 180 6.71 31.48 -22.02
N ASP A 181 5.89 31.04 -22.97
CA ASP A 181 4.44 30.93 -22.78
C ASP A 181 4.06 29.66 -21.96
N PRO A 182 2.90 29.65 -21.28
CA PRO A 182 2.48 28.55 -20.41
C PRO A 182 2.10 27.28 -21.20
N PRO A 183 2.44 26.08 -20.68
CA PRO A 183 2.12 24.81 -21.35
C PRO A 183 0.63 24.49 -21.33
N VAL A 184 0.25 23.36 -21.95
CA VAL A 184 -1.06 22.72 -21.73
C VAL A 184 -1.35 22.66 -20.23
N THR A 185 -2.45 23.26 -19.80
CA THR A 185 -2.85 23.32 -18.39
C THR A 185 -3.52 22.02 -17.96
N ALA A 186 -4.31 21.43 -18.85
CA ALA A 186 -4.96 20.14 -18.66
C ALA A 186 -5.23 19.44 -19.99
N HIS A 187 -5.33 18.12 -19.94
CA HIS A 187 -5.78 17.31 -21.07
C HIS A 187 -6.78 16.24 -20.64
N GLU A 188 -7.56 15.79 -21.60
CA GLU A 188 -8.63 14.84 -21.39
C GLU A 188 -8.83 13.93 -22.60
N VAL A 189 -9.08 12.65 -22.33
CA VAL A 189 -9.42 11.62 -23.30
C VAL A 189 -10.67 10.89 -22.84
N ARG A 190 -11.71 10.87 -23.68
CA ARG A 190 -13.02 10.27 -23.38
C ARG A 190 -13.52 9.36 -24.50
N ILE A 191 -14.35 8.39 -24.15
CA ILE A 191 -15.17 7.60 -25.10
C ILE A 191 -16.62 8.06 -25.00
N ASP A 192 -17.25 8.33 -26.14
CA ASP A 192 -18.65 8.74 -26.31
C ASP A 192 -19.16 9.84 -25.39
N PRO A 193 -18.44 10.97 -25.23
CA PRO A 193 -19.09 12.14 -24.68
C PRO A 193 -20.12 12.68 -25.68
N ASP A 194 -21.26 13.11 -25.15
CA ASP A 194 -22.22 13.94 -25.87
C ASP A 194 -22.51 15.19 -25.05
N PHE A 195 -21.71 16.22 -25.32
CA PHE A 195 -21.80 17.50 -24.60
C PHE A 195 -23.11 18.25 -24.88
N HIS A 196 -23.90 17.88 -25.90
CA HIS A 196 -25.23 18.47 -26.12
C HIS A 196 -26.25 17.98 -25.10
N ASN A 197 -26.14 16.70 -24.77
CA ASN A 197 -27.06 16.03 -23.85
C ASN A 197 -26.47 15.92 -22.44
N ASN A 198 -25.39 16.66 -22.15
CA ASN A 198 -24.64 16.58 -20.90
C ASN A 198 -24.20 15.15 -20.55
N ILE A 199 -23.94 14.32 -21.55
CA ILE A 199 -23.42 12.97 -21.36
C ILE A 199 -21.90 13.09 -21.27
N PRO A 200 -21.30 12.81 -20.10
CA PRO A 200 -19.86 12.98 -19.92
C PRO A 200 -19.04 11.99 -20.75
N GLY A 201 -19.58 10.84 -21.13
CA GLY A 201 -18.80 9.73 -21.68
C GLY A 201 -17.84 9.12 -20.66
N THR A 202 -17.13 8.08 -21.08
CA THR A 202 -16.16 7.37 -20.23
C THR A 202 -14.81 8.08 -20.26
N ILE A 203 -14.32 8.54 -19.13
CA ILE A 203 -12.98 9.15 -19.01
C ILE A 203 -11.94 8.05 -19.05
N ILE A 204 -11.07 8.07 -20.07
CA ILE A 204 -9.91 7.19 -20.19
C ILE A 204 -8.69 7.83 -19.55
N ARG A 205 -8.59 9.17 -19.66
CA ARG A 205 -7.50 9.93 -19.06
C ARG A 205 -7.92 11.36 -18.77
N GLN A 206 -7.50 11.88 -17.61
CA GLN A 206 -7.62 13.29 -17.25
C GLN A 206 -6.45 13.68 -16.35
N ALA A 207 -5.63 14.65 -16.77
CA ALA A 207 -4.47 15.11 -16.02
C ALA A 207 -4.04 16.52 -16.42
N SER A 208 -3.18 17.15 -15.62
CA SER A 208 -2.53 18.43 -15.93
C SER A 208 -1.32 18.23 -16.86
N GLY A 209 -0.94 19.25 -17.61
CA GLY A 209 0.27 19.24 -18.43
C GLY A 209 0.09 18.58 -19.80
N GLU A 210 1.19 18.49 -20.54
CA GLU A 210 1.25 17.82 -21.85
C GLU A 210 1.21 16.29 -21.71
N TYR A 211 0.88 15.61 -22.82
CA TYR A 211 0.92 14.16 -22.91
C TYR A 211 1.39 13.73 -24.30
N ASP A 212 2.28 12.73 -24.38
CA ASP A 212 2.78 12.16 -25.63
C ASP A 212 3.09 10.67 -25.42
N ALA A 213 2.06 9.83 -25.51
CA ALA A 213 2.17 8.38 -25.34
C ALA A 213 0.93 7.62 -25.84
N PRO A 214 1.02 6.29 -26.04
CA PRO A 214 -0.13 5.43 -26.26
C PRO A 214 -1.14 5.45 -25.10
N ILE A 215 -2.42 5.27 -25.42
CA ILE A 215 -3.49 5.04 -24.44
C ILE A 215 -4.15 3.70 -24.76
N GLY A 216 -4.12 2.76 -23.81
CA GLY A 216 -4.82 1.48 -23.96
C GLY A 216 -6.33 1.65 -23.75
N ILE A 217 -7.11 1.26 -24.76
CA ILE A 217 -8.57 1.22 -24.74
C ILE A 217 -8.98 -0.25 -24.84
N ASP A 218 -9.58 -0.79 -23.78
CA ASP A 218 -10.16 -2.14 -23.82
C ASP A 218 -11.54 -2.08 -24.47
N THR A 219 -11.59 -2.41 -25.77
CA THR A 219 -12.82 -2.33 -26.56
C THR A 219 -13.81 -3.42 -26.20
N ARG A 220 -13.40 -4.45 -25.43
CA ARG A 220 -14.30 -5.47 -24.88
C ARG A 220 -15.30 -4.89 -23.88
N GLN A 221 -15.02 -3.69 -23.35
CA GLN A 221 -15.90 -2.95 -22.45
C GLN A 221 -16.88 -2.03 -23.20
N LEU A 222 -16.75 -1.94 -24.51
CA LEU A 222 -17.62 -1.13 -25.36
C LEU A 222 -18.65 -2.04 -26.04
N THR A 223 -19.85 -1.51 -26.24
CA THR A 223 -20.88 -2.18 -27.04
C THR A 223 -20.40 -2.40 -28.47
N ASN A 224 -20.93 -3.40 -29.17
CA ASN A 224 -20.68 -3.48 -30.61
C ASN A 224 -21.33 -2.29 -31.32
N GLY A 225 -20.65 -1.73 -32.31
CA GLY A 225 -21.11 -0.59 -33.09
C GLY A 225 -20.14 0.58 -33.08
N ARG A 226 -20.65 1.76 -33.40
CA ARG A 226 -19.83 2.94 -33.62
C ARG A 226 -19.61 3.73 -32.34
N HIS A 227 -18.35 3.99 -32.04
CA HIS A 227 -17.88 4.78 -30.90
C HIS A 227 -17.09 6.00 -31.36
N THR A 228 -16.89 6.93 -30.43
CA THR A 228 -16.12 8.17 -30.60
C THR A 228 -15.05 8.29 -29.54
N LEU A 229 -13.80 8.45 -29.96
CA LEU A 229 -12.68 8.86 -29.14
C LEU A 229 -12.57 10.38 -29.19
N PHE A 230 -12.76 11.02 -28.04
CA PHE A 230 -12.67 12.46 -27.86
C PHE A 230 -11.36 12.82 -27.16
N LEU A 231 -10.55 13.66 -27.79
CA LEU A 231 -9.30 14.19 -27.24
C LEU A 231 -9.44 15.69 -27.05
N ARG A 232 -8.98 16.18 -25.90
CA ARG A 232 -8.96 17.61 -25.57
C ARG A 232 -7.63 18.00 -24.95
N ALA A 233 -7.04 19.08 -25.46
CA ALA A 233 -5.97 19.84 -24.85
C ALA A 233 -6.48 21.24 -24.47
N GLU A 234 -6.24 21.63 -23.22
CA GLU A 234 -6.57 22.93 -22.67
C GLU A 234 -5.27 23.69 -22.42
N CYS A 235 -5.23 24.96 -22.84
CA CYS A 235 -4.09 25.82 -22.54
C CYS A 235 -4.59 27.20 -22.17
N ASN A 236 -3.72 27.96 -21.50
CA ASN A 236 -3.88 29.38 -21.36
C ASN A 236 -3.00 30.07 -22.41
N ASP A 237 -3.44 31.18 -22.96
CA ASP A 237 -2.51 32.01 -23.73
C ASP A 237 -1.82 33.03 -22.83
N GLN A 238 -0.85 33.76 -23.39
CA GLN A 238 -0.12 34.83 -22.68
C GLN A 238 -1.01 35.96 -22.13
N TYR A 239 -2.27 36.05 -22.57
CA TYR A 239 -3.24 37.07 -22.14
C TYR A 239 -4.22 36.54 -21.08
N GLY A 240 -4.10 35.29 -20.65
CA GLY A 240 -4.96 34.70 -19.63
C GLY A 240 -6.37 34.34 -20.13
N ARG A 241 -6.58 34.19 -21.46
CA ARG A 241 -7.90 33.92 -22.07
C ARG A 241 -8.46 32.51 -21.82
N ASN A 242 -7.86 31.75 -20.89
CA ASN A 242 -8.23 30.41 -20.43
C ASN A 242 -8.98 29.61 -21.49
N SER A 243 -8.20 29.14 -22.46
CA SER A 243 -8.62 28.51 -23.70
C SER A 243 -9.12 27.08 -23.44
N THR A 244 -10.05 26.94 -22.50
CA THR A 244 -10.76 25.71 -22.15
C THR A 244 -11.43 25.20 -23.43
N SER A 245 -11.07 23.98 -23.87
CA SER A 245 -11.53 23.34 -25.12
C SER A 245 -10.89 23.82 -26.44
N SER A 246 -9.61 24.19 -26.46
CA SER A 246 -8.99 24.72 -27.69
C SER A 246 -8.44 23.66 -28.65
N GLY A 247 -7.70 22.67 -28.16
CA GLY A 247 -7.30 21.54 -29.01
C GLY A 247 -8.34 20.45 -28.88
N VAL A 248 -9.20 20.23 -29.88
CA VAL A 248 -10.24 19.18 -29.84
C VAL A 248 -10.19 18.31 -31.07
N LEU A 249 -9.99 17.01 -30.87
CA LEU A 249 -10.06 16.00 -31.92
C LEU A 249 -11.10 14.94 -31.57
N ILE A 250 -11.97 14.60 -32.52
CA ILE A 250 -12.95 13.54 -32.39
C ILE A 250 -12.69 12.50 -33.48
N VAL A 251 -12.40 11.27 -33.07
CA VAL A 251 -12.11 10.15 -33.97
C VAL A 251 -13.19 9.10 -33.82
N LYS A 252 -13.75 8.63 -34.92
CA LYS A 252 -14.73 7.54 -34.91
C LYS A 252 -14.02 6.21 -35.11
N PHE A 253 -14.48 5.19 -34.40
CA PHE A 253 -14.04 3.81 -34.58
C PHE A 253 -15.23 2.87 -34.36
N ASP A 254 -15.22 1.71 -35.01
CA ASP A 254 -16.27 0.70 -34.88
C ASP A 254 -15.74 -0.47 -34.02
N VAL A 255 -16.57 -1.03 -33.14
CA VAL A 255 -16.26 -2.16 -32.26
C VAL A 255 -17.09 -3.37 -32.67
N ASP A 256 -16.46 -4.54 -32.75
CA ASP A 256 -17.15 -5.83 -32.92
C ASP A 256 -16.43 -6.91 -32.10
N ASN A 257 -16.95 -7.16 -30.92
CA ASN A 257 -16.49 -8.20 -30.01
C ASN A 257 -17.20 -9.55 -30.26
N GLY A 258 -17.94 -9.71 -31.37
CA GLY A 258 -18.80 -10.87 -31.61
C GLY A 258 -20.10 -10.82 -30.80
N ALA A 259 -20.89 -11.90 -30.81
CA ALA A 259 -22.27 -11.96 -30.31
C ALA A 259 -22.45 -11.86 -28.77
N GLY A 260 -21.59 -11.13 -28.05
CA GLY A 260 -21.59 -11.05 -26.57
C GLY A 260 -21.37 -9.67 -25.94
N ALA A 261 -21.23 -8.57 -26.67
CA ALA A 261 -20.89 -7.27 -26.06
C ALA A 261 -22.10 -6.36 -25.77
N GLY A 262 -22.68 -6.55 -24.58
CA GLY A 262 -23.22 -5.46 -23.75
C GLY A 262 -22.18 -5.09 -22.67
N ALA A 263 -22.47 -4.07 -21.84
CA ALA A 263 -21.70 -3.86 -20.61
C ALA A 263 -21.50 -5.19 -19.89
N ASP A 264 -20.27 -5.50 -19.49
CA ASP A 264 -19.96 -6.75 -18.81
C ASP A 264 -20.95 -6.97 -17.66
N THR A 265 -21.75 -8.03 -17.75
CA THR A 265 -22.71 -8.43 -16.71
C THR A 265 -22.28 -9.73 -16.02
N ASN A 266 -21.15 -10.30 -16.44
CA ASN A 266 -20.66 -11.57 -15.95
C ASN A 266 -19.74 -11.29 -14.76
N ALA A 267 -20.23 -11.57 -13.56
CA ALA A 267 -19.40 -11.48 -12.38
C ALA A 267 -18.18 -12.42 -12.47
N PRO A 268 -17.02 -12.03 -11.90
CA PRO A 268 -15.87 -12.90 -11.77
C PRO A 268 -16.19 -14.22 -11.06
N SER A 269 -15.37 -15.25 -11.32
CA SER A 269 -15.46 -16.50 -10.58
C SER A 269 -15.21 -16.29 -9.07
N THR A 270 -15.86 -17.10 -8.25
CA THR A 270 -15.70 -17.05 -6.79
C THR A 270 -14.24 -17.29 -6.39
N PRO A 271 -13.63 -16.44 -5.54
CA PRO A 271 -12.30 -16.71 -5.00
C PRO A 271 -12.26 -18.06 -4.27
N ALA A 272 -11.30 -18.91 -4.64
CA ALA A 272 -11.12 -20.24 -4.05
C ALA A 272 -10.04 -20.25 -2.97
N ASN A 273 -10.00 -21.32 -2.16
CA ASN A 273 -8.94 -21.62 -1.20
C ASN A 273 -8.60 -20.48 -0.23
N LEU A 274 -9.61 -19.75 0.25
CA LEU A 274 -9.43 -18.78 1.34
C LEU A 274 -8.88 -19.49 2.59
N ALA A 275 -7.68 -19.13 3.00
CA ALA A 275 -6.98 -19.73 4.12
C ALA A 275 -6.30 -18.68 5.00
N SER A 276 -6.10 -19.02 6.28
CA SER A 276 -5.25 -18.25 7.17
C SER A 276 -3.82 -18.75 7.09
N THR A 277 -2.88 -17.87 6.77
CA THR A 277 -1.45 -18.19 6.68
C THR A 277 -0.73 -18.02 8.01
N SER A 278 -1.22 -17.15 8.89
CA SER A 278 -0.76 -17.00 10.27
C SER A 278 -1.81 -16.28 11.12
N ARG A 279 -1.70 -16.43 12.44
CA ARG A 279 -2.50 -15.69 13.43
C ARG A 279 -1.69 -15.40 14.68
N THR A 280 -1.98 -14.27 15.33
CA THR A 280 -1.43 -13.89 16.63
C THR A 280 -2.57 -13.67 17.63
N VAL A 281 -2.28 -13.03 18.77
CA VAL A 281 -3.31 -12.60 19.73
C VAL A 281 -4.18 -11.46 19.19
N ASN A 282 -3.71 -10.69 18.20
CA ASN A 282 -4.40 -9.50 17.71
C ASN A 282 -4.36 -9.32 16.18
N THR A 283 -3.87 -10.32 15.43
CA THR A 283 -3.84 -10.30 13.96
C THR A 283 -4.21 -11.64 13.35
N VAL A 284 -4.74 -11.60 12.12
CA VAL A 284 -4.97 -12.76 11.25
C VAL A 284 -4.50 -12.40 9.84
N ALA A 285 -3.58 -13.20 9.28
CA ALA A 285 -3.17 -13.08 7.88
C ALA A 285 -3.94 -14.08 7.01
N LEU A 286 -4.40 -13.62 5.86
CA LEU A 286 -5.26 -14.33 4.91
C LEU A 286 -4.60 -14.38 3.52
N ALA A 287 -4.86 -15.47 2.80
CA ALA A 287 -4.53 -15.63 1.39
C ALA A 287 -5.65 -16.40 0.66
N TRP A 288 -5.81 -16.16 -0.64
CA TRP A 288 -6.78 -16.85 -1.50
C TRP A 288 -6.27 -16.96 -2.95
N ASP A 289 -6.88 -17.84 -3.72
CA ASP A 289 -6.53 -18.03 -5.13
C ASP A 289 -7.14 -16.96 -6.04
N ALA A 290 -6.51 -16.77 -7.20
CA ALA A 290 -6.98 -15.82 -8.20
C ALA A 290 -8.35 -16.24 -8.77
N SER A 291 -9.27 -15.29 -8.83
CA SER A 291 -10.48 -15.38 -9.64
C SER A 291 -10.16 -15.16 -11.12
N THR A 292 -11.06 -15.64 -11.97
CA THR A 292 -11.03 -15.45 -13.42
C THR A 292 -12.30 -14.75 -13.85
N ASP A 293 -12.17 -13.86 -14.82
CA ASP A 293 -13.28 -13.30 -15.56
C ASP A 293 -12.90 -13.22 -17.05
N HIS A 294 -13.89 -13.21 -17.93
CA HIS A 294 -13.68 -13.19 -19.37
C HIS A 294 -13.11 -11.85 -19.89
N VAL A 295 -13.32 -10.75 -19.17
CA VAL A 295 -12.69 -9.45 -19.41
C VAL A 295 -11.49 -9.27 -18.49
N GLY A 296 -11.69 -9.47 -17.17
CA GLY A 296 -10.63 -9.41 -16.17
C GLY A 296 -11.11 -9.03 -14.77
N VAL A 297 -10.32 -9.43 -13.76
CA VAL A 297 -10.59 -9.12 -12.35
C VAL A 297 -9.82 -7.86 -11.93
N THR A 298 -10.50 -6.89 -11.34
CA THR A 298 -9.90 -5.63 -10.86
C THR A 298 -9.37 -5.74 -9.44
N GLY A 299 -10.06 -6.47 -8.56
CA GLY A 299 -9.62 -6.63 -7.17
C GLY A 299 -10.53 -7.51 -6.33
N TYR A 300 -10.33 -7.46 -5.02
CA TYR A 300 -11.02 -8.27 -4.02
C TYR A 300 -11.49 -7.44 -2.83
N ARG A 301 -12.72 -7.68 -2.38
CA ARG A 301 -13.27 -7.13 -1.14
C ARG A 301 -13.24 -8.18 -0.05
N VAL A 302 -12.63 -7.85 1.08
CA VAL A 302 -12.51 -8.74 2.24
C VAL A 302 -13.55 -8.35 3.27
N TYR A 303 -14.28 -9.35 3.76
CA TYR A 303 -15.34 -9.17 4.74
C TYR A 303 -15.01 -9.92 6.02
N ARG A 304 -15.20 -9.26 7.17
CA ARG A 304 -15.14 -9.86 8.51
C ARG A 304 -16.50 -9.75 9.16
N ASN A 305 -17.04 -10.89 9.61
CA ASN A 305 -18.36 -10.97 10.23
C ASN A 305 -19.45 -10.27 9.39
N GLY A 306 -19.37 -10.43 8.06
CA GLY A 306 -20.29 -9.82 7.09
C GLY A 306 -20.03 -8.36 6.74
N THR A 307 -19.10 -7.67 7.42
CA THR A 307 -18.76 -6.26 7.13
C THR A 307 -17.49 -6.17 6.29
N GLN A 308 -17.50 -5.36 5.24
CA GLN A 308 -16.30 -5.10 4.43
C GLN A 308 -15.25 -4.38 5.28
N ILE A 309 -14.05 -4.94 5.36
CA ILE A 309 -12.93 -4.35 6.12
C ILE A 309 -11.76 -3.94 5.23
N ALA A 310 -11.73 -4.40 3.97
CA ALA A 310 -10.69 -4.02 3.03
C ALA A 310 -11.15 -4.14 1.56
N ASP A 311 -10.47 -3.37 0.72
CA ASP A 311 -10.47 -3.47 -0.73
C ASP A 311 -9.01 -3.66 -1.16
N GLN A 312 -8.72 -4.73 -1.91
CA GLN A 312 -7.36 -5.21 -2.16
C GLN A 312 -7.17 -5.58 -3.64
N PRO A 313 -6.20 -4.96 -4.36
CA PRO A 313 -5.81 -5.43 -5.68
C PRO A 313 -5.01 -6.75 -5.60
N GLY A 314 -4.43 -7.05 -4.44
CA GLY A 314 -3.66 -8.27 -4.16
C GLY A 314 -4.52 -9.45 -3.71
N ARG A 315 -3.86 -10.59 -3.51
CA ARG A 315 -4.47 -11.89 -3.10
C ARG A 315 -4.21 -12.24 -1.63
N THR A 316 -3.74 -11.27 -0.85
CA THR A 316 -3.41 -11.42 0.56
C THR A 316 -3.88 -10.21 1.34
N TYR A 317 -4.17 -10.42 2.62
CA TYR A 317 -4.57 -9.35 3.54
C TYR A 317 -4.22 -9.72 4.98
N THR A 318 -3.75 -8.75 5.77
CA THR A 318 -3.54 -8.93 7.21
C THR A 318 -4.52 -8.05 7.98
N ASP A 319 -5.45 -8.69 8.68
CA ASP A 319 -6.37 -8.04 9.59
C ASP A 319 -5.69 -7.84 10.95
N SER A 320 -5.83 -6.66 11.54
CA SER A 320 -5.12 -6.25 12.76
C SER A 320 -6.04 -5.54 13.75
N GLY A 321 -5.58 -5.37 15.00
CA GLY A 321 -6.38 -4.77 16.07
C GLY A 321 -7.49 -5.70 16.57
N LEU A 322 -7.30 -7.02 16.44
CA LEU A 322 -8.25 -8.03 16.89
C LEU A 322 -8.14 -8.28 18.40
N SER A 323 -9.23 -8.76 18.99
CA SER A 323 -9.23 -9.19 20.39
C SER A 323 -8.65 -10.61 20.50
N PRO A 324 -7.91 -10.93 21.57
CA PRO A 324 -7.42 -12.28 21.83
C PRO A 324 -8.55 -13.30 22.03
N ALA A 325 -8.26 -14.59 21.80
CA ALA A 325 -9.19 -15.70 21.96
C ALA A 325 -10.57 -15.50 21.31
N THR A 326 -10.66 -14.72 20.23
CA THR A 326 -11.92 -14.31 19.61
C THR A 326 -12.03 -14.90 18.21
N ALA A 327 -13.18 -15.51 17.91
CA ALA A 327 -13.47 -16.06 16.60
C ALA A 327 -13.94 -14.97 15.63
N TYR A 328 -13.34 -14.93 14.45
CA TYR A 328 -13.71 -14.06 13.35
C TYR A 328 -13.98 -14.88 12.10
N THR A 329 -15.06 -14.57 11.39
CA THR A 329 -15.43 -15.23 10.14
C THR A 329 -15.13 -14.34 8.95
N TYR A 330 -14.36 -14.86 8.00
CA TYR A 330 -13.91 -14.16 6.81
C TYR A 330 -14.55 -14.72 5.55
N THR A 331 -14.87 -13.83 4.61
CA THR A 331 -15.20 -14.16 3.22
C THR A 331 -14.55 -13.14 2.28
N VAL A 332 -14.28 -13.55 1.05
CA VAL A 332 -13.72 -12.68 0.02
C VAL A 332 -14.59 -12.73 -1.23
N ARG A 333 -14.76 -11.58 -1.90
CA ARG A 333 -15.45 -11.45 -3.20
C ARG A 333 -14.53 -10.78 -4.19
N ALA A 334 -14.47 -11.29 -5.43
CA ALA A 334 -13.79 -10.62 -6.52
C ALA A 334 -14.73 -9.60 -7.18
N TYR A 335 -14.15 -8.54 -7.76
CA TYR A 335 -14.88 -7.59 -8.59
C TYR A 335 -14.10 -7.22 -9.86
N ASP A 336 -14.83 -6.87 -10.91
CA ASP A 336 -14.30 -6.42 -12.20
C ASP A 336 -14.43 -4.89 -12.38
N ALA A 337 -14.04 -4.40 -13.55
CA ALA A 337 -14.07 -2.97 -13.88
C ALA A 337 -15.51 -2.44 -14.06
N ALA A 338 -16.45 -3.32 -14.43
CA ALA A 338 -17.87 -3.02 -14.49
C ALA A 338 -18.56 -3.09 -13.11
N THR A 339 -17.80 -3.37 -12.05
CA THR A 339 -18.22 -3.50 -10.65
C THR A 339 -19.13 -4.70 -10.34
N ASN A 340 -19.20 -5.69 -11.22
CA ASN A 340 -19.88 -6.94 -10.90
C ASN A 340 -19.12 -7.66 -9.78
N LEU A 341 -19.85 -8.20 -8.81
CA LEU A 341 -19.28 -8.89 -7.67
C LEU A 341 -19.53 -10.39 -7.79
N SER A 342 -18.49 -11.19 -7.60
CA SER A 342 -18.61 -12.64 -7.49
C SER A 342 -19.53 -13.04 -6.32
N ASN A 343 -19.91 -14.31 -6.27
CA ASN A 343 -20.36 -14.93 -5.02
C ASN A 343 -19.23 -14.85 -3.97
N PRO A 344 -19.56 -14.83 -2.66
CA PRO A 344 -18.57 -14.93 -1.61
C PRO A 344 -17.85 -16.28 -1.64
N SER A 345 -16.56 -16.28 -1.31
CA SER A 345 -15.81 -17.50 -1.04
C SER A 345 -16.47 -18.33 0.05
N THR A 346 -16.08 -19.61 0.17
CA THR A 346 -16.38 -20.40 1.37
C THR A 346 -15.92 -19.63 2.61
N SER A 347 -16.75 -19.60 3.64
CA SER A 347 -16.47 -18.87 4.88
C SER A 347 -15.34 -19.54 5.65
N LEU A 348 -14.36 -18.74 6.07
CA LEU A 348 -13.24 -19.19 6.91
C LEU A 348 -13.41 -18.61 8.32
N THR A 349 -13.53 -19.46 9.33
CA THR A 349 -13.53 -19.00 10.73
C THR A 349 -12.15 -19.20 11.34
N VAL A 350 -11.57 -18.12 11.88
CA VAL A 350 -10.27 -18.11 12.55
C VAL A 350 -10.43 -17.53 13.94
N THR A 351 -10.03 -18.29 14.96
CA THR A 351 -9.92 -17.78 16.33
C THR A 351 -8.52 -17.23 16.55
N THR A 352 -8.38 -15.98 16.98
CA THR A 352 -7.08 -15.42 17.40
C THR A 352 -6.51 -16.23 18.56
N ASN A 353 -5.17 -16.21 18.72
CA ASN A 353 -4.55 -16.90 19.83
C ASN A 353 -5.03 -16.28 21.16
N ALA A 354 -5.13 -17.10 22.20
CA ALA A 354 -5.38 -16.59 23.53
C ALA A 354 -4.20 -15.71 23.98
N GLN A 355 -4.51 -14.63 24.69
CA GLN A 355 -3.47 -13.89 25.40
C GLN A 355 -3.03 -14.75 26.58
N THR A 356 -1.84 -15.33 26.50
CA THR A 356 -1.26 -16.03 27.64
C THR A 356 -0.75 -14.98 28.63
N SER A 357 -1.44 -14.85 29.76
CA SER A 357 -0.78 -14.37 30.98
C SER A 357 0.28 -15.42 31.27
N GLY A 358 1.56 -15.14 31.02
CA GLY A 358 2.63 -16.12 31.22
C GLY A 358 2.73 -16.61 32.67
N ILE A 359 3.80 -17.33 33.02
CA ILE A 359 3.97 -17.89 34.38
C ILE A 359 3.77 -16.80 35.46
N GLN A 360 3.11 -17.15 36.56
CA GLN A 360 2.83 -16.24 37.68
C GLN A 360 3.41 -16.78 38.99
N ARG A 361 4.06 -15.91 39.77
CA ARG A 361 4.49 -16.22 41.15
C ARG A 361 3.26 -16.28 42.07
N GLN A 362 3.17 -17.33 42.87
CA GLN A 362 2.04 -17.63 43.77
C GLN A 362 2.38 -17.32 45.23
N GLY A 363 3.64 -17.45 45.63
CA GLY A 363 4.11 -17.10 46.97
C GLY A 363 5.46 -17.67 47.29
N MET A 364 5.99 -17.29 48.45
CA MET A 364 7.33 -17.65 48.89
C MET A 364 7.41 -17.91 50.40
N SER A 365 8.51 -18.53 50.82
CA SER A 365 8.92 -18.66 52.22
C SER A 365 10.44 -18.59 52.32
N THR A 366 10.97 -17.98 53.37
CA THR A 366 12.41 -17.79 53.58
C THR A 366 12.83 -18.18 54.99
N VAL A 367 14.09 -18.63 55.14
CA VAL A 367 14.69 -18.94 56.44
C VAL A 367 16.15 -18.51 56.45
N VAL A 368 16.60 -18.04 57.61
CA VAL A 368 17.98 -17.66 57.87
C VAL A 368 18.46 -18.31 59.18
N ASN A 369 19.51 -19.14 59.09
CA ASN A 369 20.17 -19.74 60.26
C ASN A 369 21.45 -18.97 60.58
N THR A 370 21.36 -18.01 61.51
CA THR A 370 22.53 -17.20 61.92
C THR A 370 23.58 -18.00 62.68
N THR A 371 23.19 -19.08 63.33
CA THR A 371 24.08 -20.06 63.97
C THR A 371 24.38 -21.21 63.02
N SER A 372 25.62 -21.72 63.07
CA SER A 372 26.00 -22.88 62.27
C SER A 372 25.24 -24.13 62.70
N THR A 373 24.57 -24.76 61.75
CA THR A 373 23.81 -26.00 61.94
C THR A 373 24.13 -27.00 60.84
N THR A 374 23.78 -28.28 61.03
CA THR A 374 23.92 -29.34 60.01
C THR A 374 22.68 -29.50 59.12
N SER A 375 21.72 -28.57 59.23
CA SER A 375 20.48 -28.59 58.46
C SER A 375 19.93 -27.19 58.21
N HIS A 376 19.23 -27.04 57.09
CA HIS A 376 18.47 -25.85 56.71
C HIS A 376 17.04 -26.26 56.37
N THR A 377 16.06 -25.83 57.16
CA THR A 377 14.64 -26.21 57.00
C THR A 377 13.82 -25.00 56.59
N ILE A 378 13.11 -25.09 55.47
CA ILE A 378 12.25 -24.02 54.95
C ILE A 378 10.80 -24.52 54.95
N THR A 379 9.89 -23.74 55.53
CA THR A 379 8.46 -24.02 55.50
C THR A 379 7.94 -24.00 54.06
N LYS A 380 7.02 -24.92 53.71
CA LYS A 380 6.33 -24.89 52.42
C LYS A 380 5.56 -23.56 52.29
N PRO A 381 5.66 -22.81 51.18
CA PRO A 381 4.84 -21.62 50.99
C PRO A 381 3.34 -21.93 51.14
N ALA A 382 2.60 -21.04 51.80
CA ALA A 382 1.19 -21.26 52.11
C ALA A 382 0.31 -21.39 50.85
N SER A 383 0.67 -20.68 49.78
CA SER A 383 -0.01 -20.73 48.47
C SER A 383 0.41 -21.89 47.58
N ALA A 384 1.37 -22.71 48.02
CA ALA A 384 1.86 -23.84 47.23
C ALA A 384 0.78 -24.92 47.08
N ALA A 385 0.36 -25.16 45.84
CA ALA A 385 -0.71 -26.08 45.46
C ALA A 385 -0.24 -27.09 44.40
N ALA A 386 -0.95 -28.22 44.30
CA ALA A 386 -0.64 -29.27 43.34
C ALA A 386 -0.57 -28.74 41.90
N GLY A 387 0.44 -29.18 41.14
CA GLY A 387 0.66 -28.75 39.76
C GLY A 387 1.40 -27.40 39.60
N GLN A 388 1.77 -26.74 40.70
CA GLN A 388 2.72 -25.63 40.67
C GLN A 388 4.17 -26.16 40.64
N VAL A 389 5.10 -25.33 40.16
CA VAL A 389 6.53 -25.60 40.25
C VAL A 389 7.16 -24.62 41.21
N CYS A 390 7.85 -25.13 42.22
CA CYS A 390 8.58 -24.31 43.19
C CYS A 390 10.08 -24.37 42.93
N VAL A 391 10.75 -23.24 43.10
CA VAL A 391 12.20 -23.06 42.99
C VAL A 391 12.75 -22.71 44.36
N ALA A 392 13.82 -23.38 44.77
CA ALA A 392 14.54 -23.09 46.00
C ALA A 392 15.95 -22.60 45.72
N SER A 393 16.40 -21.59 46.46
CA SER A 393 17.79 -21.17 46.52
C SER A 393 18.33 -21.36 47.93
N LEU A 394 19.52 -21.97 48.04
CA LEU A 394 20.22 -22.13 49.31
C LEU A 394 21.64 -21.59 49.19
N ALA A 395 21.99 -20.65 50.06
CA ALA A 395 23.32 -20.12 50.24
C ALA A 395 23.93 -20.63 51.55
N LEU A 396 25.13 -21.21 51.48
CA LEU A 396 25.90 -21.70 52.62
C LEU A 396 27.20 -20.89 52.75
N ASN A 397 27.57 -20.58 54.00
CA ASN A 397 28.84 -19.94 54.33
C ASN A 397 30.02 -20.95 54.32
N GLY A 398 30.20 -21.66 53.20
CA GLY A 398 31.07 -22.84 53.05
C GLY A 398 30.33 -24.17 53.25
N SER A 399 31.06 -25.26 53.50
CA SER A 399 30.52 -26.65 53.55
C SER A 399 29.74 -27.04 52.29
N THR A 400 29.06 -28.18 52.24
CA THR A 400 28.25 -28.57 51.08
C THR A 400 26.90 -29.12 51.51
N VAL A 401 25.91 -29.11 50.62
CA VAL A 401 24.68 -29.90 50.81
C VAL A 401 25.01 -31.37 50.60
N SER A 402 24.76 -32.21 51.61
CA SER A 402 24.96 -33.66 51.54
C SER A 402 23.68 -34.41 51.18
N ALA A 403 22.51 -33.85 51.48
CA ALA A 403 21.23 -34.39 51.05
C ALA A 403 20.18 -33.28 50.86
N ALA A 404 19.43 -33.36 49.75
CA ALA A 404 18.25 -32.54 49.50
C ALA A 404 16.97 -33.30 49.94
N PRO A 405 15.90 -32.60 50.32
CA PRO A 405 14.62 -33.22 50.66
C PRO A 405 14.02 -33.96 49.45
N THR A 406 13.26 -35.03 49.71
CA THR A 406 12.63 -35.85 48.66
C THR A 406 11.78 -34.99 47.72
N GLY A 407 11.87 -35.28 46.41
CA GLY A 407 11.12 -34.58 45.37
C GLY A 407 11.84 -33.37 44.77
N TRP A 408 12.85 -32.81 45.44
CA TRP A 408 13.61 -31.68 44.93
C TRP A 408 14.72 -32.12 43.99
N THR A 409 14.76 -31.52 42.80
CA THR A 409 15.79 -31.78 41.78
C THR A 409 16.75 -30.59 41.71
N GLN A 410 18.05 -30.86 41.84
CA GLN A 410 19.09 -29.85 41.76
C GLN A 410 19.35 -29.46 40.30
N PHE A 411 19.42 -28.16 40.02
CA PHE A 411 19.85 -27.63 38.72
C PHE A 411 21.11 -26.75 38.81
N ALA A 412 21.47 -26.27 40.01
CA ALA A 412 22.70 -25.52 40.24
C ALA A 412 23.36 -25.94 41.57
N ALA A 413 24.68 -26.08 41.54
CA ALA A 413 25.53 -26.25 42.73
C ALA A 413 26.88 -25.58 42.47
N ILE A 414 27.10 -24.44 43.13
CA ILE A 414 28.25 -23.59 42.92
C ILE A 414 29.13 -23.68 44.16
N THR A 415 30.21 -24.45 44.06
CA THR A 415 31.13 -24.76 45.18
C THR A 415 32.60 -24.54 44.82
N SER A 416 32.86 -23.79 43.75
CA SER A 416 34.22 -23.56 43.22
C SER A 416 34.96 -22.40 43.90
N ILE A 417 34.26 -21.62 44.73
CA ILE A 417 34.82 -20.56 45.57
C ILE A 417 34.70 -20.97 47.03
N SER A 418 35.50 -20.38 47.92
CA SER A 418 35.51 -20.79 49.33
C SER A 418 34.20 -20.45 50.04
N ASN A 419 33.60 -19.32 49.69
CA ASN A 419 32.39 -18.79 50.28
C ASN A 419 31.81 -17.65 49.42
N PRO A 420 30.51 -17.60 49.09
CA PRO A 420 29.47 -18.55 49.46
C PRO A 420 29.36 -19.72 48.50
N HIS A 421 28.85 -20.84 48.99
CA HIS A 421 28.32 -21.89 48.12
C HIS A 421 26.84 -21.63 47.88
N LEU A 422 26.40 -21.74 46.63
CA LEU A 422 25.02 -21.44 46.22
C LEU A 422 24.43 -22.61 45.45
N TYR A 423 23.19 -22.96 45.79
CA TYR A 423 22.46 -24.08 45.22
C TYR A 423 21.11 -23.63 44.68
N GLY A 424 20.65 -24.28 43.61
CA GLY A 424 19.34 -24.08 43.01
C GLY A 424 18.64 -25.42 42.81
N TYR A 425 17.39 -25.51 43.26
CA TYR A 425 16.54 -26.70 43.12
C TYR A 425 15.16 -26.34 42.57
N TYR A 426 14.50 -27.28 41.90
CA TYR A 426 13.08 -27.19 41.60
C TYR A 426 12.31 -28.41 42.10
N HIS A 427 11.01 -28.23 42.32
CA HIS A 427 10.09 -29.29 42.71
C HIS A 427 8.71 -29.05 42.08
N VAL A 428 8.10 -30.10 41.54
CA VAL A 428 6.72 -30.08 41.05
C VAL A 428 5.81 -30.51 42.19
N MET A 429 4.97 -29.60 42.66
CA MET A 429 4.12 -29.83 43.83
C MET A 429 3.09 -30.93 43.57
N GLY A 430 3.08 -31.94 44.42
CA GLY A 430 2.08 -33.00 44.44
C GLY A 430 0.80 -32.61 45.18
N ALA A 431 -0.14 -33.55 45.23
CA ALA A 431 -1.39 -33.40 45.98
C ALA A 431 -1.20 -33.45 47.51
N SER A 432 -0.09 -34.03 47.98
CA SER A 432 0.25 -34.17 49.40
C SER A 432 1.71 -33.83 49.61
N GLU A 433 1.98 -32.82 50.41
CA GLU A 433 3.30 -32.23 50.61
C GLU A 433 3.58 -32.03 52.11
N PRO A 434 4.83 -32.20 52.58
CA PRO A 434 5.17 -31.94 53.97
C PRO A 434 5.04 -30.44 54.31
N ALA A 435 4.88 -30.14 55.60
CA ALA A 435 4.78 -28.75 56.06
C ALA A 435 6.08 -27.94 55.84
N SER A 436 7.22 -28.63 55.75
CA SER A 436 8.54 -28.04 55.55
C SER A 436 9.47 -29.00 54.82
N TYR A 437 10.50 -28.44 54.19
CA TYR A 437 11.54 -29.19 53.49
C TYR A 437 12.90 -28.92 54.15
N THR A 438 13.68 -29.96 54.36
CA THR A 438 14.97 -29.88 55.06
C THR A 438 16.11 -30.35 54.16
N TRP A 439 17.09 -29.47 53.96
CA TRP A 439 18.38 -29.79 53.36
C TRP A 439 19.39 -30.10 54.47
N THR A 440 20.14 -31.17 54.31
CA THR A 440 21.22 -31.58 55.23
C THR A 440 22.56 -31.08 54.70
N THR A 441 23.39 -30.49 55.55
CA THR A 441 24.73 -30.03 55.19
C THR A 441 25.80 -31.03 55.67
N ALA A 442 26.91 -31.12 54.94
CA ALA A 442 28.04 -32.01 55.25
C ALA A 442 28.80 -31.60 56.51
N GLY A 443 28.70 -30.34 56.91
CA GLY A 443 29.28 -29.79 58.14
C GLY A 443 28.43 -28.66 58.69
N SER A 444 28.71 -28.26 59.94
CA SER A 444 27.98 -27.20 60.62
C SER A 444 28.28 -25.83 60.00
N VAL A 445 27.28 -25.18 59.40
CA VAL A 445 27.46 -23.92 58.67
C VAL A 445 26.26 -22.99 58.81
N ALA A 446 26.50 -21.68 58.82
CA ALA A 446 25.44 -20.69 58.70
C ALA A 446 24.86 -20.71 57.28
N SER A 447 23.54 -20.65 57.18
CA SER A 447 22.83 -20.85 55.91
C SER A 447 21.65 -19.90 55.75
N GLY A 448 21.25 -19.62 54.52
CA GLY A 448 20.05 -18.84 54.21
C GLY A 448 19.46 -19.27 52.89
N GLY A 449 18.16 -19.15 52.74
CA GLY A 449 17.49 -19.57 51.53
C GLY A 449 16.00 -19.31 51.56
N GLY A 450 15.36 -19.63 50.45
CA GLY A 450 13.93 -19.51 50.30
C GLY A 450 13.39 -20.43 49.21
N ILE A 451 12.07 -20.57 49.21
CA ILE A 451 11.28 -21.26 48.19
C ILE A 451 10.31 -20.25 47.59
N SER A 452 10.20 -20.20 46.26
CA SER A 452 9.19 -19.46 45.51
C SER A 452 8.41 -20.39 44.58
N CYS A 453 7.09 -20.30 44.55
CA CYS A 453 6.22 -21.20 43.78
C CYS A 453 5.52 -20.48 42.64
N TYR A 454 5.36 -21.16 41.50
CA TYR A 454 4.86 -20.60 40.26
C TYR A 454 3.77 -21.46 39.62
N SER A 455 2.74 -20.82 39.06
CA SER A 455 1.69 -21.46 38.27
C SER A 455 1.91 -21.24 36.77
N GLY A 456 1.38 -22.14 35.93
CA GLY A 456 1.52 -22.06 34.47
C GLY A 456 2.87 -22.56 33.96
N VAL A 457 3.66 -23.24 34.81
CA VAL A 457 4.93 -23.87 34.44
C VAL A 457 4.66 -25.29 33.94
N ASN A 458 5.35 -25.71 32.88
CA ASN A 458 5.27 -27.06 32.33
C ASN A 458 5.73 -28.10 33.37
N THR A 459 4.82 -28.91 33.90
CA THR A 459 5.14 -29.83 35.01
C THR A 459 5.92 -31.07 34.59
N THR A 460 5.96 -31.38 33.28
CA THR A 460 6.72 -32.53 32.74
C THR A 460 8.16 -32.14 32.46
N THR A 461 8.37 -30.90 32.00
CA THR A 461 9.68 -30.35 31.64
C THR A 461 9.80 -28.90 32.12
N PRO A 462 10.00 -28.68 33.44
CA PRO A 462 9.83 -27.35 34.03
C PRO A 462 10.86 -26.31 33.63
N LEU A 463 12.03 -26.73 33.16
CA LEU A 463 13.15 -25.84 32.86
C LEU A 463 13.50 -25.88 31.36
N ASP A 464 13.89 -24.73 30.81
CA ASP A 464 14.53 -24.65 29.50
C ASP A 464 16.06 -24.77 29.61
N THR A 465 16.71 -23.70 30.06
CA THR A 465 18.17 -23.63 30.22
C THR A 465 18.53 -22.96 31.53
N THR A 466 19.73 -23.27 32.02
CA THR A 466 20.30 -22.75 33.28
C THR A 466 21.69 -22.18 33.02
N ALA A 467 22.05 -21.12 33.73
CA ALA A 467 23.39 -20.56 33.77
C ALA A 467 23.83 -20.37 35.22
N SER A 468 25.13 -20.53 35.49
CA SER A 468 25.70 -20.33 36.83
C SER A 468 27.12 -19.82 36.73
N VAL A 469 27.54 -19.01 37.70
CA VAL A 469 28.89 -18.44 37.77
C VAL A 469 29.30 -18.22 39.22
N ALA A 470 30.61 -18.28 39.47
CA ALA A 470 31.23 -17.83 40.70
C ALA A 470 32.40 -16.90 40.36
N ALA A 471 32.65 -15.92 41.21
CA ALA A 471 33.82 -15.07 41.08
C ALA A 471 34.37 -14.67 42.45
N SER A 472 35.70 -14.72 42.56
CA SER A 472 36.45 -14.11 43.66
C SER A 472 37.04 -12.80 43.14
N ALA A 473 36.49 -11.67 43.59
CA ALA A 473 36.88 -10.35 43.15
C ALA A 473 36.85 -9.39 44.35
N THR A 474 38.03 -8.90 44.73
CA THR A 474 38.17 -7.94 45.83
C THR A 474 37.39 -6.68 45.51
N ALA A 475 36.42 -6.33 46.37
CA ALA A 475 35.65 -5.08 46.30
C ALA A 475 34.70 -4.95 45.08
N ALA A 476 34.19 -6.06 44.54
CA ALA A 476 33.16 -6.02 43.50
C ALA A 476 31.89 -5.29 43.99
N SER A 477 31.17 -4.66 43.07
CA SER A 477 29.87 -3.98 43.28
C SER A 477 28.76 -4.53 42.36
N THR A 478 29.08 -5.55 41.57
CA THR A 478 28.14 -6.20 40.64
C THR A 478 28.53 -7.63 40.36
N GLY A 479 27.54 -8.47 40.06
CA GLY A 479 27.70 -9.85 39.65
C GLY A 479 26.76 -10.16 38.50
N SER A 480 27.31 -10.63 37.38
CA SER A 480 26.55 -10.90 36.16
C SER A 480 26.53 -12.39 35.86
N VAL A 481 25.33 -12.95 35.72
CA VAL A 481 25.09 -14.32 35.24
C VAL A 481 24.74 -14.26 33.74
N ALA A 482 25.30 -15.19 32.95
CA ALA A 482 24.99 -15.28 31.52
C ALA A 482 23.49 -15.51 31.28
N GLY A 483 22.99 -15.03 30.15
CA GLY A 483 21.59 -15.20 29.78
C GLY A 483 21.21 -16.66 29.52
N VAL A 484 19.93 -16.96 29.72
CA VAL A 484 19.30 -18.25 29.41
C VAL A 484 18.42 -18.10 28.16
N THR A 485 18.20 -19.19 27.44
CA THR A 485 17.31 -19.23 26.28
C THR A 485 15.98 -19.86 26.67
N THR A 486 14.89 -19.17 26.35
CA THR A 486 13.50 -19.62 26.53
C THR A 486 12.95 -20.19 25.22
N THR A 487 12.20 -21.29 25.30
CA THR A 487 11.60 -21.95 24.13
C THR A 487 10.16 -21.49 23.87
N THR A 488 9.52 -20.92 24.88
CA THR A 488 8.11 -20.49 24.87
C THR A 488 7.98 -19.02 25.29
N ALA A 489 7.01 -18.32 24.71
CA ALA A 489 6.61 -16.99 25.15
C ALA A 489 5.92 -17.08 26.53
N GLY A 490 6.15 -16.10 27.40
CA GLY A 490 5.59 -16.11 28.76
C GLY A 490 6.32 -17.03 29.74
N ALA A 491 7.57 -17.40 29.43
CA ALA A 491 8.47 -18.08 30.36
C ALA A 491 8.82 -17.18 31.56
N MET A 492 9.22 -17.77 32.70
CA MET A 492 9.67 -17.01 33.88
C MET A 492 11.17 -17.18 34.05
N LEU A 493 11.91 -16.08 34.04
CA LEU A 493 13.29 -16.07 34.49
C LEU A 493 13.28 -16.05 36.02
N VAL A 494 14.08 -16.92 36.64
CA VAL A 494 14.32 -16.91 38.08
C VAL A 494 15.82 -16.90 38.30
N GLY A 495 16.33 -15.97 39.08
CA GLY A 495 17.76 -15.83 39.33
C GLY A 495 18.03 -15.62 40.81
N ALA A 496 19.18 -16.09 41.27
CA ALA A 496 19.61 -15.84 42.63
C ALA A 496 21.10 -15.53 42.67
N ILE A 497 21.50 -14.70 43.63
CA ILE A 497 22.89 -14.37 43.90
C ILE A 497 23.16 -14.46 45.39
N ALA A 498 24.34 -14.95 45.76
CA ALA A 498 24.85 -14.93 47.12
C ALA A 498 26.22 -14.25 47.13
N ILE A 499 26.44 -13.42 48.15
CA ILE A 499 27.66 -12.62 48.29
C ILE A 499 28.33 -12.86 49.65
N ASN A 500 29.64 -12.95 49.64
CA ASN A 500 30.48 -12.94 50.83
C ASN A 500 30.95 -11.51 51.09
N SER A 501 30.40 -10.90 52.15
CA SER A 501 30.72 -9.53 52.57
C SER A 501 31.00 -9.45 54.07
N SER A 502 31.92 -8.56 54.44
CA SER A 502 32.09 -8.13 55.85
C SER A 502 31.12 -7.01 56.24
N ASN A 503 30.38 -6.44 55.28
CA ASN A 503 29.37 -5.41 55.52
C ASN A 503 28.00 -6.06 55.77
N THR A 504 27.49 -5.92 56.99
CA THR A 504 26.21 -6.52 57.42
C THR A 504 24.98 -5.73 56.99
N THR A 505 25.13 -4.58 56.33
CA THR A 505 24.03 -3.72 55.85
C THR A 505 23.98 -3.64 54.32
N ILE A 506 24.58 -4.60 53.62
CA ILE A 506 24.53 -4.66 52.16
C ILE A 506 23.11 -4.89 51.69
N VAL A 507 22.68 -4.08 50.72
CA VAL A 507 21.45 -4.24 49.95
C VAL A 507 21.86 -4.71 48.57
N ILE A 508 21.23 -5.77 48.09
CA ILE A 508 21.41 -6.25 46.73
C ILE A 508 20.21 -5.73 45.93
N ALA A 509 20.48 -5.25 44.72
CA ALA A 509 19.46 -4.81 43.80
C ALA A 509 19.41 -5.76 42.60
N GLY A 510 18.22 -6.32 42.41
CA GLY A 510 17.88 -7.21 41.32
C GLY A 510 18.12 -6.65 39.90
N PRO A 511 18.18 -7.53 38.89
CA PRO A 511 18.40 -7.15 37.50
C PRO A 511 17.21 -6.38 36.89
N SER A 512 17.49 -5.51 35.92
CA SER A 512 16.43 -4.86 35.13
C SER A 512 15.48 -5.87 34.49
N GLY A 513 14.17 -5.63 34.63
CA GLY A 513 13.11 -6.49 34.11
C GLY A 513 12.79 -7.70 34.99
N MET A 514 13.42 -7.81 36.16
CA MET A 514 13.07 -8.78 37.20
C MET A 514 12.67 -8.01 38.47
N ALA A 515 11.81 -8.62 39.27
CA ALA A 515 11.34 -8.13 40.55
C ALA A 515 11.91 -8.99 41.68
N GLU A 516 12.25 -8.33 42.78
CA GLU A 516 12.70 -9.00 43.99
C GLU A 516 11.60 -9.95 44.49
N VAL A 517 12.00 -11.21 44.74
CA VAL A 517 11.18 -12.18 45.47
C VAL A 517 11.51 -12.10 46.95
N TYR A 518 12.81 -12.07 47.28
CA TYR A 518 13.30 -11.76 48.63
C TYR A 518 14.77 -11.31 48.61
N ASP A 519 15.11 -10.44 49.56
CA ASP A 519 16.49 -10.16 50.03
C ASP A 519 16.62 -10.55 51.51
N LEU A 520 17.66 -11.29 51.87
CA LEU A 520 17.93 -11.75 53.24
C LEU A 520 19.02 -10.96 53.98
N GLY A 521 19.55 -9.88 53.38
CA GLY A 521 20.37 -8.84 54.02
C GLY A 521 21.71 -9.30 54.61
N GLY A 522 22.81 -8.61 54.28
CA GLY A 522 24.02 -8.62 55.11
C GLY A 522 24.94 -9.85 55.05
N LYS A 523 24.45 -11.04 54.71
CA LYS A 523 25.25 -12.26 54.45
C LYS A 523 24.60 -13.30 53.52
N ARG A 524 23.40 -13.06 52.97
CA ARG A 524 22.59 -14.13 52.38
C ARG A 524 21.79 -13.64 51.20
N THR A 525 21.62 -14.60 50.31
CA THR A 525 21.12 -14.53 48.94
C THR A 525 19.92 -13.61 48.70
N GLU A 526 19.92 -12.98 47.52
CA GLU A 526 18.72 -12.41 46.89
C GLU A 526 18.20 -13.42 45.85
N LEU A 527 16.89 -13.44 45.65
CA LEU A 527 16.23 -14.13 44.55
C LEU A 527 15.26 -13.18 43.85
N ASP A 528 15.31 -13.19 42.53
CA ASP A 528 14.50 -12.36 41.65
C ASP A 528 13.79 -13.22 40.61
N ASP A 529 12.65 -12.73 40.12
CA ASP A 529 11.96 -13.32 38.99
C ASP A 529 11.47 -12.29 37.98
N GLY A 530 11.28 -12.68 36.72
CA GLY A 530 10.79 -11.77 35.69
C GLY A 530 10.24 -12.48 34.47
N LEU A 531 9.11 -11.99 33.96
CA LEU A 531 8.45 -12.60 32.82
C LEU A 531 9.19 -12.30 31.52
N GLN A 532 9.53 -13.34 30.78
CA GLN A 532 10.05 -13.24 29.43
C GLN A 532 8.89 -13.34 28.43
N ALA A 533 8.45 -12.18 27.91
CA ALA A 533 7.24 -12.10 27.07
C ALA A 533 7.34 -12.86 25.73
N ALA A 534 8.55 -12.99 25.16
CA ALA A 534 8.79 -13.69 23.90
C ALA A 534 9.90 -14.74 24.04
N ALA A 535 9.77 -15.85 23.33
CA ALA A 535 10.79 -16.88 23.28
C ALA A 535 12.13 -16.33 22.74
N GLY A 536 13.24 -16.91 23.19
CA GLY A 536 14.59 -16.52 22.81
C GLY A 536 15.51 -16.22 24.00
N SER A 537 16.64 -15.58 23.72
CA SER A 537 17.65 -15.23 24.74
C SER A 537 17.14 -14.16 25.71
N SER A 538 17.36 -14.36 27.00
CA SER A 538 17.07 -13.38 28.05
C SER A 538 18.08 -12.24 28.10
N GLY A 539 19.25 -12.40 27.48
CA GLY A 539 20.44 -11.63 27.81
C GLY A 539 20.92 -11.87 29.25
N SER A 540 22.15 -11.45 29.54
CA SER A 540 22.73 -11.57 30.89
C SER A 540 21.92 -10.79 31.92
N LYS A 541 21.99 -11.25 33.17
CA LYS A 541 21.33 -10.63 34.32
C LYS A 541 22.36 -10.24 35.36
N SER A 542 22.29 -8.99 35.81
CA SER A 542 23.30 -8.37 36.65
C SER A 542 22.66 -7.86 37.91
N TRP A 543 23.15 -8.36 39.04
CA TRP A 543 22.84 -7.84 40.36
C TRP A 543 23.86 -6.77 40.72
N THR A 544 23.43 -5.79 41.50
CA THR A 544 24.31 -4.71 41.98
C THR A 544 24.20 -4.58 43.48
N TRP A 545 25.26 -4.07 44.12
CA TRP A 545 25.29 -3.87 45.57
C TRP A 545 26.26 -2.73 45.93
N SER A 546 26.20 -2.28 47.19
CA SER A 546 27.06 -1.19 47.68
C SER A 546 28.54 -1.44 47.41
N SER A 547 29.25 -0.43 46.90
CA SER A 547 30.66 -0.55 46.48
C SER A 547 31.59 -1.01 47.60
N GLY A 548 32.67 -1.71 47.23
CA GLY A 548 33.71 -2.12 48.19
C GLY A 548 33.33 -3.27 49.13
N SER A 549 32.16 -3.88 48.95
CA SER A 549 31.56 -4.71 49.99
C SER A 549 31.72 -6.22 49.75
N ALA A 550 31.75 -6.72 48.51
CA ALA A 550 31.87 -8.15 48.24
C ALA A 550 33.33 -8.58 48.02
N ARG A 551 33.71 -9.74 48.57
CA ARG A 551 35.00 -10.41 48.34
C ARG A 551 34.88 -11.53 47.32
N GLU A 552 33.76 -12.23 47.37
CA GLU A 552 33.42 -13.38 46.52
C GLU A 552 31.90 -13.41 46.36
N TRP A 553 31.42 -13.95 45.25
CA TRP A 553 29.99 -14.12 44.99
C TRP A 553 29.73 -15.29 44.05
N ALA A 554 28.53 -15.86 44.16
CA ALA A 554 28.03 -16.92 43.30
C ALA A 554 26.62 -16.55 42.84
N GLY A 555 26.26 -16.89 41.60
CA GLY A 555 24.93 -16.63 41.07
C GLY A 555 24.49 -17.66 40.04
N TRP A 556 23.18 -17.85 39.93
CA TRP A 556 22.56 -18.67 38.89
C TRP A 556 21.32 -18.00 38.30
N LEU A 557 20.97 -18.39 37.08
CA LEU A 557 19.77 -17.97 36.36
C LEU A 557 19.15 -19.20 35.71
N VAL A 558 17.83 -19.33 35.78
CA VAL A 558 17.07 -20.41 35.14
C VAL A 558 15.83 -19.86 34.44
N ALA A 559 15.46 -20.47 33.32
CA ALA A 559 14.19 -20.21 32.64
C ALA A 559 13.18 -21.33 32.96
N LEU A 560 12.09 -20.97 33.62
CA LEU A 560 10.91 -21.83 33.78
C LEU A 560 10.10 -21.82 32.48
N ARG A 561 9.82 -23.01 31.95
CA ARG A 561 9.07 -23.21 30.70
C ARG A 561 7.58 -23.04 30.94
N ALA A 562 6.91 -22.19 30.15
CA ALA A 562 5.46 -22.06 30.20
C ALA A 562 4.75 -23.35 29.70
N GLN A 563 3.55 -23.63 30.22
CA GLN A 563 2.74 -24.79 29.83
C GLN A 563 2.35 -24.81 28.36
#